data_AF-A0A8C5NXR1-F1
#
_entry.id   AF-A0A8C5NXR1-F1
#
_cell.length_a   1.000
_cell.length_b   1.000
_cell.length_c   1.000
_cell.angle_alpha   90.00
_cell.angle_beta   90.00
_cell.angle_gamma   90.00
#
_symmetry.space_group_name_H-M   'P 1'
#
loop_
_entity.id
_entity.type
_entity.pdbx_description
1 polymer ?
#
loop_
_entity_poly.entity_id
_entity_poly.type
_entity_poly.pdbx_seq_one_letter_code
_entity_poly.pdbx_strand_id
1 'polypeptide(L)'
;GDGFFCPHCRALQPPDPGRDYFSLMDCSRSFSVDTTKLQHRYQQLQRLVHPDFFGQRSQMEKDFSEKHSTLVNEAYKTLLAPLSRGLYLV
;
A
#
# COMPACT_ATOMS: atom_id res chain seq x y z
N GLY A 1 -2.62 -7.86 10.43
CA GLY A 1 -3.41 -8.26 9.25
C GLY A 1 -3.84 -6.99 8.57
N ASP A 2 -3.50 -6.81 7.31
CA ASP A 2 -3.39 -5.48 6.70
C ASP A 2 -4.71 -4.72 6.47
N GLY A 3 -5.84 -5.27 6.92
CA GLY A 3 -7.14 -4.58 6.93
C GLY A 3 -7.76 -4.33 5.54
N PHE A 4 -7.16 -4.85 4.47
CA PHE A 4 -7.64 -4.61 3.11
C PHE A 4 -8.98 -5.27 2.79
N PHE A 5 -9.29 -6.41 3.39
CA PHE A 5 -10.48 -7.19 3.06
C PHE A 5 -11.41 -7.32 4.26
N CYS A 6 -12.72 -7.24 4.00
CA CYS A 6 -13.72 -7.48 5.05
C CYS A 6 -13.65 -8.94 5.53
N PRO A 7 -13.61 -9.19 6.86
CA PRO A 7 -13.52 -10.55 7.39
C PRO A 7 -14.78 -11.40 7.14
N HIS A 8 -15.92 -10.75 6.83
CA HIS A 8 -17.21 -11.42 6.64
C HIS A 8 -17.47 -11.75 5.17
N CYS A 9 -17.33 -10.78 4.27
CA CYS A 9 -17.67 -10.92 2.85
C CYS A 9 -16.46 -10.98 1.91
N ARG A 10 -15.24 -10.78 2.43
CA ARG A 10 -13.98 -10.72 1.65
C ARG A 10 -13.94 -9.65 0.55
N ALA A 11 -14.87 -8.68 0.57
CA ALA A 11 -14.81 -7.53 -0.32
C ALA A 11 -13.63 -6.63 0.04
N LEU A 12 -12.96 -6.11 -0.99
CA LEU A 12 -11.93 -5.08 -0.80
C LEU A 12 -12.54 -3.84 -0.15
N GLN A 13 -11.90 -3.35 0.90
CA GLN A 13 -12.30 -2.16 1.64
C GLN A 13 -11.57 -0.92 1.11
N PRO A 14 -12.10 0.29 1.29
CA PRO A 14 -11.38 1.51 0.91
C PRO A 14 -10.05 1.64 1.69
N PRO A 15 -9.06 2.36 1.14
CA PRO A 15 -7.85 2.70 1.88
C PRO A 15 -8.14 3.55 3.10
N ASP A 16 -7.42 3.27 4.19
CA ASP A 16 -7.47 4.04 5.43
C ASP A 16 -6.68 5.36 5.24
N PRO A 17 -7.34 6.53 5.28
CA PRO A 17 -6.66 7.82 5.11
C PRO A 17 -5.73 8.17 6.27
N GLY A 18 -5.88 7.53 7.43
CA GLY A 18 -5.02 7.76 8.60
C GLY A 18 -3.74 6.93 8.61
N ARG A 19 -3.61 5.95 7.70
CA ARG A 19 -2.45 5.06 7.65
C ARG A 19 -1.27 5.75 6.95
N ASP A 20 -0.15 5.90 7.65
CA ASP A 20 1.08 6.45 7.09
C ASP A 20 1.84 5.44 6.20
N TYR A 21 2.80 5.94 5.42
CA TYR A 21 3.55 5.11 4.47
C TYR A 21 4.43 4.06 5.14
N PHE A 22 4.99 4.32 6.32
CA PHE A 22 5.80 3.34 7.04
C PHE A 22 4.93 2.21 7.57
N SER A 23 3.76 2.55 8.13
CA SER A 23 2.76 1.54 8.54
C SER A 23 2.24 0.72 7.36
N LEU A 24 1.98 1.35 6.21
CA LEU A 24 1.58 0.63 4.99
C LEU A 24 2.67 -0.34 4.52
N MET A 25 3.92 0.13 4.52
CA MET A 25 5.10 -0.62 4.10
C MET A 25 5.70 -1.52 5.19
N ASP A 26 4.98 -1.72 6.30
CA ASP A 26 5.36 -2.61 7.39
C ASP A 26 6.81 -2.41 7.85
N CYS A 27 7.20 -1.13 7.99
CA CYS A 27 8.55 -0.75 8.41
C CYS A 27 8.50 0.33 9.50
N SER A 28 9.57 0.44 10.27
CA SER A 28 9.66 1.45 11.32
C SER A 28 9.76 2.86 10.71
N ARG A 29 9.08 3.83 11.33
CA ARG A 29 9.21 5.26 10.99
C ARG A 29 10.61 5.77 11.31
N SER A 30 11.53 5.58 10.36
CA SER A 30 12.95 5.89 10.48
C SER A 30 13.50 6.30 9.12
N PHE A 31 14.57 7.11 9.11
CA PHE A 31 15.29 7.40 7.88
C PHE A 31 16.07 6.18 7.37
N SER A 32 16.47 5.26 8.25
CA SER A 32 17.12 4.02 7.85
C SER A 32 16.05 2.98 7.53
N VAL A 33 15.77 2.78 6.23
CA VAL A 33 14.82 1.78 5.72
C VAL A 33 15.58 0.75 4.90
N ASP A 34 15.32 -0.53 5.19
CA ASP A 34 15.77 -1.67 4.41
C ASP A 34 15.00 -1.72 3.08
N THR A 35 15.65 -1.35 1.99
CA THR A 35 15.03 -1.27 0.66
C THR A 35 14.66 -2.64 0.09
N THR A 36 15.33 -3.71 0.52
CA THR A 36 14.99 -5.08 0.12
C THR A 36 13.69 -5.52 0.76
N LYS A 37 13.50 -5.28 2.06
CA LYS A 37 12.21 -5.53 2.74
C LYS A 37 11.10 -4.65 2.18
N LEU A 38 11.40 -3.38 1.91
CA LEU A 38 10.46 -2.44 1.31
C LEU A 38 9.96 -2.93 -0.05
N GLN A 39 10.86 -3.41 -0.92
CA GLN A 39 10.50 -3.96 -2.23
C GLN A 39 9.67 -5.24 -2.11
N HIS A 40 10.05 -6.15 -1.19
CA HIS A 40 9.29 -7.38 -0.96
C HIS A 40 7.86 -7.06 -0.50
N ARG A 41 7.71 -6.13 0.45
CA ARG A 41 6.41 -5.68 0.94
C ARG A 41 5.58 -5.04 -0.16
N TYR A 42 6.18 -4.17 -0.97
CA TYR A 42 5.53 -3.57 -2.14
C TYR A 42 4.93 -4.63 -3.08
N GLN A 43 5.70 -5.68 -3.42
CA GLN A 43 5.23 -6.77 -4.27
C GLN A 43 4.11 -7.60 -3.63
N GLN A 44 4.15 -7.80 -2.31
CA GLN A 44 3.07 -8.46 -1.58
C GLN A 44 1.77 -7.64 -1.65
N LEU A 45 1.85 -6.34 -1.37
CA LEU A 45 0.70 -5.44 -1.42
C LEU A 45 0.12 -5.38 -2.83
N GLN A 46 0.95 -5.17 -3.84
CA GLN A 46 0.48 -5.14 -5.24
C GLN A 46 -0.26 -6.42 -5.63
N ARG A 47 0.24 -7.61 -5.24
CA ARG A 47 -0.50 -8.86 -5.49
C ARG A 47 -1.87 -8.95 -4.83
N LEU A 48 -2.10 -8.19 -3.74
CA LEU A 48 -3.39 -8.15 -3.06
C LEU A 48 -4.34 -7.13 -3.68
N VAL A 49 -3.84 -6.00 -4.18
CA VAL A 49 -4.66 -4.84 -4.53
C VAL A 49 -4.57 -4.40 -5.99
N HIS A 50 -3.73 -5.01 -6.83
CA HIS A 50 -3.51 -4.53 -8.20
C HIS A 50 -4.77 -4.69 -9.07
N PRO A 51 -5.16 -3.66 -9.87
CA PRO A 51 -6.39 -3.65 -10.69
C PRO A 51 -6.56 -4.86 -11.62
N ASP A 52 -5.46 -5.42 -12.12
CA ASP A 52 -5.45 -6.62 -12.95
C ASP A 52 -6.21 -7.80 -12.32
N PHE A 53 -6.21 -7.93 -10.99
CA PHE A 53 -6.92 -9.00 -10.28
C PHE A 53 -8.40 -8.70 -10.04
N PHE A 54 -8.85 -7.46 -10.29
CA PHE A 54 -10.20 -6.98 -10.02
C PHE A 54 -11.02 -6.74 -11.31
N GLY A 55 -10.51 -7.13 -12.49
CA GLY A 55 -11.17 -6.92 -13.78
C GLY A 55 -12.61 -7.49 -13.88
N GLN A 56 -12.90 -8.57 -13.18
CA GLN A 56 -14.24 -9.19 -13.12
C GLN A 56 -15.04 -8.85 -11.84
N ARG A 57 -14.52 -7.98 -10.97
CA ARG A 57 -15.18 -7.58 -9.72
C ARG A 57 -16.13 -6.41 -9.93
N SER A 58 -16.87 -6.07 -8.88
CA SER A 58 -17.76 -4.91 -8.85
C SER A 58 -17.01 -3.62 -9.17
N GLN A 59 -17.68 -2.61 -9.72
CA GLN A 59 -17.06 -1.30 -9.99
C GLN A 59 -16.47 -0.68 -8.73
N MET A 60 -17.15 -0.83 -7.59
CA MET A 60 -16.67 -0.35 -6.30
C MET A 60 -15.34 -1.00 -5.89
N GLU A 61 -15.19 -2.32 -6.05
CA GLU A 61 -13.92 -3.00 -5.76
C GLU A 61 -12.81 -2.61 -6.74
N LYS A 62 -13.13 -2.34 -8.01
CA LYS A 62 -12.17 -1.82 -9.00
C LYS A 62 -11.65 -0.45 -8.57
N ASP A 63 -12.54 0.45 -8.17
CA ASP A 63 -12.17 1.80 -7.71
C ASP A 63 -11.31 1.73 -6.45
N PHE A 64 -11.62 0.84 -5.50
CA PHE A 64 -10.79 0.63 -4.31
C PHE A 64 -9.43 0.02 -4.66
N SER A 65 -9.39 -0.93 -5.59
CA SER A 65 -8.15 -1.56 -6.07
C SER A 65 -7.21 -0.53 -6.71
N GLU A 66 -7.73 0.37 -7.54
CA GLU A 66 -6.96 1.46 -8.14
C GLU A 66 -6.42 2.43 -7.08
N LYS A 67 -7.26 2.83 -6.12
CA LYS A 67 -6.85 3.73 -5.03
C LYS A 67 -5.75 3.08 -4.17
N HIS A 68 -5.90 1.81 -3.81
CA HIS A 68 -4.88 1.08 -3.05
C HIS A 68 -3.58 0.93 -3.83
N SER A 69 -3.64 0.55 -5.11
CA SER A 69 -2.44 0.41 -5.94
C SER A 69 -1.67 1.73 -6.06
N THR A 70 -2.40 2.84 -6.24
CA THR A 70 -1.81 4.19 -6.25
C THR A 70 -1.12 4.51 -4.93
N LEU A 71 -1.78 4.30 -3.80
CA LEU A 71 -1.22 4.56 -2.47
C LEU A 71 0.03 3.70 -2.19
N VAL A 72 -0.01 2.42 -2.58
CA VAL A 72 1.14 1.49 -2.44
C VAL A 72 2.32 1.96 -3.31
N ASN A 73 2.06 2.43 -4.52
CA ASN A 73 3.08 2.99 -5.41
C ASN A 73 3.71 4.26 -4.82
N GLU A 74 2.89 5.18 -4.30
CA GLU A 74 3.34 6.42 -3.70
C GLU A 74 4.19 6.18 -2.45
N ALA A 75 3.72 5.31 -1.54
CA ALA A 75 4.46 4.93 -0.35
C ALA A 75 5.82 4.31 -0.72
N TYR A 76 5.84 3.42 -1.71
CA TYR A 76 7.07 2.73 -2.12
C TYR A 76 8.07 3.73 -2.69
N LYS A 77 7.65 4.57 -3.65
CA LYS A 77 8.52 5.59 -4.25
C LYS A 77 9.03 6.58 -3.21
N THR A 78 8.16 7.03 -2.31
CA THR A 78 8.50 7.98 -1.25
C THR A 78 9.56 7.43 -0.31
N LEU A 79 9.39 6.19 0.17
CA LEU A 79 10.31 5.57 1.13
C LEU A 79 11.59 5.01 0.50
N LEU A 80 11.57 4.73 -0.81
CA LEU A 80 12.72 4.22 -1.55
C LEU A 80 13.79 5.31 -1.76
N ALA A 81 13.38 6.52 -2.14
CA ALA A 81 14.32 7.61 -2.37
C ALA A 81 14.70 8.31 -1.06
N PRO A 82 16.00 8.45 -0.72
CA PRO A 82 16.41 9.09 0.53
C PRO A 82 15.87 10.52 0.71
N LEU A 83 15.83 11.31 -0.37
CA LEU A 83 15.33 12.68 -0.33
C LEU A 83 13.84 12.75 0.01
N SER A 84 12.99 12.04 -0.73
CA SER A 84 11.54 12.01 -0.48
C SER A 84 11.20 11.42 0.88
N ARG A 85 11.94 10.40 1.31
CA ARG A 85 11.79 9.82 2.65
C ARG A 85 12.14 10.82 3.75
N GLY A 86 13.20 11.60 3.57
CA GLY A 86 13.58 12.66 4.49
C GLY A 86 12.48 13.71 4.61
N LEU A 87 11.94 14.17 3.48
CA LEU A 87 10.84 15.15 3.45
C LEU A 87 9.55 14.61 4.08
N TYR A 88 9.27 13.32 3.95
CA TYR A 88 8.07 12.70 4.54
C TYR A 88 8.16 12.49 6.06
N LEU A 89 9.38 12.46 6.62
CA LEU A 89 9.58 12.26 8.06
C LEU A 89 9.35 13.54 8.89
N VAL A 90 9.53 14.71 8.27
CA VAL A 90 9.37 16.05 8.84
C VAL A 90 7.89 16.35 9.07
#